data_AF-A0A7X5QXY2-F1
#
_entry.id   AF-A0A7X5QXY2-F1
#
_cell.length_a   1.000
_cell.length_b   1.000
_cell.length_c   1.000
_cell.angle_alpha   90.00
_cell.angle_beta   90.00
_cell.angle_gamma   90.00
#
_symmetry.space_group_name_H-M   'P 1'
#
loop_
_entity.id
_entity.type
_entity.pdbx_description
1 polymer ?
#
loop_
_entity_poly.entity_id
_entity_poly.type
_entity_poly.pdbx_seq_one_letter_code
_entity_poly.pdbx_strand_id
1 'polypeptide(L)'
;MTLPSPPHKDILSALSVGKGATATAPHSEHFDHSASRTLAANSTHDLGEVLVITGEEPLLIVDTDEGFALTAVNEGKPRLRNACQILFRHAYQYVSFHVEVDSRTSDAHIGLLRHTTLAEIQAFTLHRPRPLRTQEGSRLRHTIDYRAPPLEEVQGIVWRGGNLKLSHLELAP
;
A
#
# COMPACT_ATOMS: atom_id res chain seq x y z
N MET A 1 -4.32 -28.20 1.59
CA MET A 1 -2.88 -27.96 1.42
C MET A 1 -2.61 -26.50 1.74
N THR A 2 -2.13 -26.23 2.95
CA THR A 2 -1.68 -24.92 3.41
C THR A 2 -0.25 -24.73 2.92
N LEU A 3 -0.04 -23.81 1.98
CA LEU A 3 1.30 -23.39 1.56
C LEU A 3 1.96 -22.58 2.68
N PRO A 4 3.27 -22.73 2.92
CA PRO A 4 3.98 -21.95 3.91
C PRO A 4 4.01 -20.47 3.49
N SER A 5 3.69 -19.59 4.42
CA SER A 5 3.94 -18.16 4.31
C SER A 5 5.44 -17.93 4.06
N PRO A 6 5.82 -16.93 3.23
CA PRO A 6 7.22 -16.59 3.02
C PRO A 6 7.85 -16.21 4.38
N PRO A 7 9.17 -16.43 4.56
CA PRO A 7 9.81 -16.24 5.85
C PRO A 7 9.82 -14.74 6.20
N HIS A 8 9.00 -14.35 7.17
CA HIS A 8 9.00 -13.04 7.83
C HIS A 8 10.41 -12.57 8.26
N LYS A 9 11.38 -13.48 8.39
CA LYS A 9 12.78 -13.18 8.71
C LYS A 9 13.48 -12.29 7.69
N ASP A 10 13.15 -12.40 6.41
CA ASP A 10 13.83 -11.59 5.37
C ASP A 10 13.26 -10.18 5.28
N ILE A 11 11.95 -10.01 5.53
CA ILE A 11 11.27 -8.71 5.49
C ILE A 11 11.80 -7.77 6.58
N LEU A 12 11.99 -8.28 7.79
CA LEU A 12 12.56 -7.51 8.91
C LEU A 12 14.05 -7.19 8.69
N SER A 13 14.75 -7.98 7.86
CA SER A 13 16.15 -7.70 7.50
C SER A 13 16.28 -6.58 6.46
N ALA A 14 15.27 -6.41 5.59
CA ALA A 14 15.19 -5.30 4.63
C ALA A 14 15.00 -3.93 5.30
N LEU A 15 14.44 -3.90 6.52
CA LEU A 15 14.32 -2.71 7.38
C LEU A 15 15.62 -2.34 8.12
N SER A 16 16.77 -2.93 7.76
CA SER A 16 18.02 -2.86 8.56
C SER A 16 18.64 -1.46 8.73
N VAL A 17 18.21 -0.46 7.95
CA VAL A 17 18.54 0.95 8.19
C VAL A 17 17.34 1.63 8.84
N GLY A 18 17.43 1.97 10.14
CA GLY A 18 16.37 2.69 10.88
C GLY A 18 15.41 1.81 11.70
N LYS A 19 15.75 0.54 11.96
CA LYS A 19 14.97 -0.46 12.74
C LYS A 19 13.97 0.15 13.72
N GLY A 20 12.69 0.19 13.33
CA GLY A 20 11.58 0.39 14.26
C GLY A 20 11.76 1.60 15.18
N ALA A 21 12.48 2.61 14.73
CA ALA A 21 12.55 3.86 15.45
C ALA A 21 11.30 4.65 15.06
N THR A 22 10.73 5.34 16.04
CA THR A 22 9.75 6.37 15.74
C THR A 22 10.42 7.43 14.87
N ALA A 23 9.72 7.88 13.84
CA ALA A 23 10.18 8.93 12.97
C ALA A 23 10.41 10.21 13.78
N THR A 24 11.39 11.01 13.37
CA THR A 24 11.66 12.33 13.98
C THR A 24 11.35 13.49 13.04
N ALA A 25 11.07 13.18 11.77
CA ALA A 25 10.74 14.14 10.74
C ALA A 25 9.59 13.61 9.87
N PRO A 26 8.76 14.49 9.29
CA PRO A 26 7.75 14.08 8.34
C PRO A 26 8.37 13.58 7.03
N HIS A 27 7.63 12.75 6.31
CA HIS A 27 7.98 12.25 4.98
C HIS A 27 6.78 12.31 4.05
N SER A 28 7.01 12.65 2.78
CA SER A 28 6.01 12.60 1.73
C SER A 28 6.52 11.74 0.57
N GLU A 29 5.74 10.75 0.18
CA GLU A 29 6.03 9.86 -0.94
C GLU A 29 5.03 10.09 -2.08
N HIS A 30 5.54 10.37 -3.27
CA HIS A 30 4.76 10.64 -4.49
C HIS A 30 5.08 9.67 -5.64
N PHE A 31 5.98 8.71 -5.44
CA PHE A 31 6.48 7.71 -6.39
C PHE A 31 7.15 8.27 -7.66
N ASP A 32 7.37 9.58 -7.73
CA ASP A 32 7.95 10.31 -8.86
C ASP A 32 9.40 9.91 -9.17
N HIS A 33 10.20 9.74 -8.12
CA HIS A 33 11.60 9.35 -8.19
C HIS A 33 11.83 7.96 -8.80
N SER A 34 10.79 7.12 -8.87
CA SER A 34 10.88 5.74 -9.36
C SER A 34 10.63 5.61 -10.86
N ALA A 35 10.15 6.66 -11.54
CA ALA A 35 9.64 6.65 -12.91
C ALA A 35 8.59 5.54 -13.15
N SER A 36 7.95 5.54 -14.33
CA SER A 36 7.03 4.44 -14.65
C SER A 36 7.80 3.13 -14.76
N ARG A 37 7.51 2.18 -13.85
CA ARG A 37 8.21 0.90 -13.78
C ARG A 37 7.35 -0.22 -13.23
N THR A 38 7.75 -1.44 -13.56
CA THR A 38 7.16 -2.65 -13.00
C THR A 38 7.97 -3.10 -11.78
N LEU A 39 7.28 -3.29 -10.67
CA LEU A 39 7.79 -3.96 -9.48
C LEU A 39 7.49 -5.46 -9.62
N ALA A 40 8.54 -6.26 -9.83
CA ALA A 40 8.40 -7.70 -10.02
C ALA A 40 7.70 -8.38 -8.84
N ALA A 41 6.93 -9.44 -9.11
CA ALA A 41 6.26 -10.24 -8.07
C ALA A 41 7.26 -10.93 -7.12
N ASN A 42 6.79 -11.28 -5.93
CA ASN A 42 7.51 -12.00 -4.87
C ASN A 42 8.88 -11.39 -4.53
N SER A 43 8.99 -10.06 -4.61
CA SER A 43 10.23 -9.35 -4.32
C SER A 43 10.01 -8.10 -3.47
N THR A 44 11.09 -7.61 -2.90
CA THR A 44 11.14 -6.37 -2.11
C THR A 44 11.81 -5.28 -2.93
N HIS A 45 11.16 -4.13 -3.01
CA HIS A 45 11.60 -2.98 -3.78
C HIS A 45 11.83 -1.81 -2.82
N ASP A 46 13.03 -1.26 -2.88
CA ASP A 46 13.43 -0.11 -2.06
C ASP A 46 13.10 1.19 -2.80
N LEU A 47 12.23 2.00 -2.21
CA LEU A 47 11.80 3.32 -2.71
C LEU A 47 12.28 4.45 -1.78
N GLY A 48 13.34 4.24 -1.00
CA GLY A 48 13.76 5.21 0.01
C GLY A 48 13.04 4.94 1.33
N GLU A 49 12.28 5.89 1.86
CA GLU A 49 11.56 5.72 3.15
C GLU A 49 10.49 4.62 3.09
N VAL A 50 10.06 4.26 1.87
CA VAL A 50 9.08 3.22 1.62
C VAL A 50 9.74 1.98 1.02
N LEU A 51 9.39 0.81 1.54
CA LEU A 51 9.72 -0.50 1.00
C LEU A 51 8.44 -1.16 0.50
N VAL A 52 8.40 -1.53 -0.77
CA VAL A 52 7.25 -2.25 -1.36
C VAL A 52 7.57 -3.73 -1.49
N ILE A 53 6.78 -4.56 -0.83
CA ILE A 53 6.89 -6.02 -0.85
C ILE A 53 5.70 -6.54 -1.64
N THR A 54 5.98 -6.99 -2.86
CA THR A 54 4.97 -7.57 -3.74
C THR A 54 4.73 -9.04 -3.37
N GLY A 55 3.48 -9.48 -3.36
CA GLY A 55 3.12 -10.90 -3.28
C GLY A 55 3.21 -11.58 -4.65
N GLU A 56 2.30 -12.51 -4.93
CA GLU A 56 2.34 -13.36 -6.13
C GLU A 56 2.19 -12.58 -7.45
N GLU A 57 1.68 -11.34 -7.39
CA GLU A 57 1.43 -10.50 -8.55
C GLU A 57 2.36 -9.27 -8.55
N PRO A 58 2.84 -8.86 -9.73
CA PRO A 58 3.62 -7.64 -9.86
C PRO A 58 2.78 -6.39 -9.64
N LEU A 59 3.43 -5.31 -9.21
CA LEU A 59 2.86 -3.98 -9.15
C LEU A 59 3.48 -3.08 -10.22
N LEU A 60 2.83 -1.96 -10.48
CA LEU A 60 3.28 -0.92 -11.38
C LEU A 60 3.31 0.40 -10.64
N ILE A 61 4.32 1.20 -10.92
CA ILE A 61 4.27 2.65 -10.71
C ILE A 61 3.92 3.23 -12.07
N VAL A 62 2.76 3.90 -12.16
CA VAL A 62 2.23 4.45 -13.41
C VAL A 62 2.06 5.96 -13.29
N ASP A 63 2.24 6.65 -14.40
CA ASP A 63 1.88 8.06 -14.52
C ASP A 63 0.35 8.19 -14.59
N THR A 64 -0.19 9.21 -13.93
CA THR A 64 -1.60 9.52 -13.82
C THR A 64 -1.79 11.03 -13.93
N ASP A 65 -3.03 11.48 -14.08
CA ASP A 65 -3.34 12.92 -14.17
C ASP A 65 -2.87 13.74 -12.94
N GLU A 66 -2.56 13.07 -11.82
CA GLU A 66 -2.15 13.67 -10.55
C GLU A 66 -0.71 13.34 -10.15
N GLY A 67 0.08 12.79 -11.07
CA GLY A 67 1.44 12.31 -10.84
C GLY A 67 1.49 10.79 -10.80
N PHE A 68 2.39 10.21 -10.00
CA PHE A 68 2.62 8.77 -10.02
C PHE A 68 1.78 8.03 -8.96
N ALA A 69 1.32 6.83 -9.32
CA ALA A 69 0.58 5.96 -8.42
C ALA A 69 1.09 4.51 -8.49
N LEU A 70 1.13 3.87 -7.32
CA LEU A 70 1.35 2.43 -7.18
C LEU A 70 0.03 1.68 -7.43
N THR A 71 0.02 0.74 -8.35
CA THR A 71 -1.17 -0.04 -8.71
C THR A 71 -0.81 -1.46 -9.13
N ALA A 72 -1.79 -2.36 -9.27
CA ALA A 72 -1.52 -3.73 -9.69
C ALA A 72 -1.59 -3.89 -11.21
N VAL A 73 -0.86 -4.89 -11.73
CA VAL A 73 -0.93 -5.25 -13.15
C VAL A 73 -2.26 -5.95 -13.44
N ASN A 74 -3.28 -5.20 -13.91
CA ASN A 74 -4.35 -5.59 -14.85
C ASN A 74 -5.71 -4.92 -14.53
N GLU A 75 -6.18 -4.06 -15.43
CA GLU A 75 -7.50 -3.39 -15.42
C GLU A 75 -8.70 -4.29 -15.83
N GLY A 76 -8.56 -5.63 -15.80
CA GLY A 76 -9.53 -6.49 -16.51
C GLY A 76 -9.79 -7.90 -15.97
N LYS A 77 -9.17 -8.33 -14.87
CA LYS A 77 -9.45 -9.65 -14.27
C LYS A 77 -9.97 -9.49 -12.83
N PRO A 78 -11.28 -9.72 -12.58
CA PRO A 78 -11.92 -9.49 -11.27
C PRO A 78 -11.53 -10.51 -10.18
N ARG A 79 -10.48 -11.31 -10.38
CA ARG A 79 -10.09 -12.42 -9.49
C ARG A 79 -8.72 -12.25 -8.81
N LEU A 80 -8.00 -11.15 -9.07
CA LEU A 80 -6.66 -11.00 -8.52
C LEU A 80 -6.72 -10.70 -7.03
N ARG A 81 -6.14 -11.62 -6.24
CA ARG A 81 -5.80 -11.42 -4.84
C ARG A 81 -4.45 -10.70 -4.81
N ASN A 82 -4.41 -9.44 -5.24
CA ASN A 82 -3.20 -8.62 -5.08
C ASN A 82 -2.93 -8.55 -3.58
N ALA A 83 -1.79 -9.07 -3.14
CA ALA A 83 -1.36 -8.97 -1.75
C ALA A 83 0.00 -8.29 -1.77
N CYS A 84 0.08 -7.08 -1.25
CA CYS A 84 1.36 -6.41 -1.06
C CYS A 84 1.41 -5.74 0.31
N GLN A 85 2.64 -5.48 0.74
CA GLN A 85 2.92 -4.69 1.93
C GLN A 85 3.76 -3.49 1.52
N ILE A 86 3.41 -2.33 2.04
CA ILE A 86 4.15 -1.09 1.90
C ILE A 86 4.66 -0.79 3.29
N LEU A 87 5.93 -1.07 3.57
CA LEU A 87 6.54 -0.82 4.86
C LEU A 87 7.26 0.51 4.83
N PHE A 88 7.14 1.27 5.91
CA PHE A 88 7.92 2.48 6.14
C PHE A 88 9.24 2.07 6.82
N ARG A 89 10.31 2.84 6.69
CA ARG A 89 11.55 2.56 7.44
C ARG A 89 11.38 2.92 8.90
N HIS A 90 10.69 4.03 9.17
CA HIS A 90 10.37 4.51 10.51
C HIS A 90 8.90 4.26 10.85
N ALA A 91 8.59 4.27 12.14
CA ALA A 91 7.22 4.22 12.62
C ALA A 91 6.65 5.64 12.75
N TYR A 92 5.44 5.86 12.27
CA TYR A 92 4.79 7.18 12.24
C TYR A 92 3.51 7.20 13.06
N GLN A 93 3.26 8.29 13.80
CA GLN A 93 2.01 8.47 14.52
C GLN A 93 0.88 8.86 13.57
N TYR A 94 1.18 9.63 12.53
CA TYR A 94 0.20 10.05 11.53
C TYR A 94 0.54 9.47 10.16
N VAL A 95 -0.49 8.89 9.53
CA VAL A 95 -0.42 8.34 8.17
C VAL A 95 -1.64 8.81 7.41
N SER A 96 -1.41 9.55 6.32
CA SER A 96 -2.43 9.92 5.34
C SER A 96 -2.06 9.35 3.98
N PHE A 97 -3.05 8.88 3.23
CA PHE A 97 -2.81 8.42 1.87
C PHE A 97 -4.05 8.48 0.99
N HIS A 98 -3.83 8.65 -0.32
CA HIS A 98 -4.89 8.64 -1.31
C HIS A 98 -5.01 7.28 -1.99
N VAL A 99 -6.25 6.82 -2.08
CA VAL A 99 -6.61 5.58 -2.76
C VAL A 99 -7.75 5.80 -3.73
N GLU A 100 -7.59 5.29 -4.94
CA GLU A 100 -8.60 5.31 -5.98
C GLU A 100 -8.94 3.87 -6.40
N VAL A 101 -10.24 3.58 -6.52
CA VAL A 101 -10.77 2.29 -6.94
C VAL A 101 -11.71 2.51 -8.12
N ASP A 102 -11.53 1.75 -9.20
CA ASP A 102 -12.42 1.79 -10.36
C ASP A 102 -13.57 0.77 -10.27
N SER A 103 -14.62 0.97 -11.07
CA SER A 103 -15.81 0.11 -11.07
C SER A 103 -15.61 -1.31 -11.63
N ARG A 104 -14.46 -1.61 -12.25
CA ARG A 104 -14.12 -2.93 -12.81
C ARG A 104 -13.37 -3.81 -11.81
N THR A 105 -12.95 -3.26 -10.67
CA THR A 105 -12.20 -3.99 -9.64
C THR A 105 -13.11 -4.77 -8.68
N SER A 106 -12.52 -5.68 -7.91
CA SER A 106 -13.16 -6.23 -6.72
C SER A 106 -12.92 -5.32 -5.52
N ASP A 107 -13.65 -5.56 -4.42
CA ASP A 107 -13.39 -4.88 -3.16
C ASP A 107 -11.92 -5.07 -2.74
N ALA A 108 -11.35 -4.03 -2.15
CA ALA A 108 -9.97 -3.99 -1.67
C ALA A 108 -9.93 -3.86 -0.15
N HIS A 109 -9.03 -4.59 0.48
CA HIS A 109 -8.73 -4.49 1.90
C HIS A 109 -7.43 -3.71 2.08
N ILE A 110 -7.45 -2.72 2.97
CA ILE A 110 -6.28 -1.95 3.36
C ILE A 110 -6.15 -2.04 4.88
N GLY A 111 -5.05 -2.58 5.37
CA GLY A 111 -4.73 -2.64 6.79
C GLY A 111 -3.54 -1.75 7.13
N LEU A 112 -3.58 -1.06 8.26
CA LEU A 112 -2.43 -0.36 8.85
C LEU A 112 -1.71 -1.32 9.80
N LEU A 113 -0.39 -1.41 9.64
CA LEU A 113 0.46 -2.35 10.35
C LEU A 113 1.12 -1.66 11.52
N ARG A 114 0.97 -2.25 12.71
CA ARG A 114 1.63 -1.79 13.93
C ARG A 114 3.14 -1.92 13.82
N HIS A 115 3.81 -0.93 14.36
CA HIS A 115 5.22 -1.00 14.70
C HIS A 115 5.54 -2.22 15.60
N THR A 116 6.71 -2.82 15.38
CA THR A 116 7.28 -4.04 16.01
C THR A 116 6.62 -5.37 15.64
N THR A 117 5.29 -5.45 15.62
CA THR A 117 4.58 -6.74 15.40
C THR A 117 4.13 -6.93 13.96
N LEU A 118 4.00 -5.85 13.19
CA LEU A 118 3.37 -5.84 11.87
C LEU A 118 1.97 -6.47 11.88
N ALA A 119 1.31 -6.47 13.04
CA ALA A 119 -0.09 -6.86 13.16
C ALA A 119 -0.97 -5.71 12.67
N GLU A 120 -2.10 -6.03 12.06
CA GLU A 120 -3.07 -5.01 11.65
C GLU A 120 -3.74 -4.38 12.88
N ILE A 121 -3.60 -3.07 13.03
CA ILE A 121 -4.24 -2.29 14.11
C ILE A 121 -5.53 -1.63 13.65
N GLN A 122 -5.64 -1.35 12.36
CA GLN A 122 -6.84 -0.81 11.75
C GLN A 122 -6.96 -1.38 10.34
N ALA A 123 -8.18 -1.64 9.89
CA ALA A 123 -8.44 -2.07 8.54
C ALA A 123 -9.63 -1.33 7.93
N PHE A 124 -9.59 -1.19 6.61
CA PHE A 124 -10.60 -0.54 5.79
C PHE A 124 -10.91 -1.44 4.61
N THR A 125 -12.18 -1.62 4.32
CA THR A 125 -12.63 -2.28 3.10
C THR A 125 -13.18 -1.22 2.15
N LEU A 126 -12.51 -1.05 1.01
CA LEU A 126 -12.98 -0.20 -0.07
C LEU A 126 -13.85 -1.04 -0.99
N HIS A 127 -15.14 -0.73 -1.00
CA HIS A 127 -16.07 -1.40 -1.89
C HIS A 127 -15.96 -0.82 -3.30
N ARG A 128 -15.99 -1.70 -4.30
CA ARG A 128 -16.02 -1.27 -5.69
C ARG A 128 -17.21 -0.31 -5.93
N PRO A 129 -17.03 0.77 -6.70
CA PRO A 129 -18.14 1.65 -7.08
C PRO A 129 -19.23 0.84 -7.78
N ARG A 130 -20.50 0.97 -7.35
CA ARG A 130 -21.61 0.31 -8.05
C ARG A 130 -21.83 1.04 -9.38
N PRO A 131 -21.79 0.35 -10.53
CA PRO A 131 -22.07 0.99 -11.80
C PRO A 131 -23.55 1.39 -11.83
N LEU A 132 -23.82 2.70 -11.85
CA LEU A 132 -25.11 3.21 -12.32
C LEU A 132 -25.13 2.94 -13.83
N ARG A 133 -26.25 2.36 -14.33
CA ARG A 133 -26.43 1.69 -15.64
C ARG A 133 -25.94 2.43 -16.91
N THR A 134 -25.39 3.64 -16.80
CA THR A 134 -24.97 4.50 -17.92
C THR A 134 -23.57 5.10 -17.77
N GLN A 135 -22.81 4.81 -16.71
CA GLN A 135 -21.45 5.33 -16.53
C GLN A 135 -20.42 4.21 -16.43
N GLU A 136 -19.91 3.79 -17.60
CA GLU A 136 -18.62 3.09 -17.63
C GLU A 136 -17.52 4.07 -17.21
N GLY A 137 -16.63 3.63 -16.32
CA GLY A 137 -15.47 4.43 -15.91
C GLY A 137 -15.65 5.26 -14.64
N SER A 138 -16.69 5.01 -13.83
CA SER A 138 -16.77 5.63 -12.50
C SER A 138 -15.58 5.20 -11.63
N ARG A 139 -14.99 6.19 -10.95
CA ARG A 139 -13.88 6.06 -10.01
C ARG A 139 -14.33 6.57 -8.65
N LEU A 140 -13.93 5.89 -7.60
CA LEU A 140 -14.14 6.33 -6.23
C LEU A 140 -12.77 6.60 -5.61
N ARG A 141 -12.62 7.81 -5.07
CA ARG A 141 -11.40 8.24 -4.41
C ARG A 141 -11.65 8.46 -2.93
N HIS A 142 -10.72 8.01 -2.11
CA HIS A 142 -10.71 8.23 -0.67
C HIS A 142 -9.35 8.77 -0.25
N THR A 143 -9.38 9.70 0.68
CA THR A 143 -8.25 10.02 1.55
C THR A 143 -8.48 9.30 2.86
N ILE A 144 -7.49 8.52 3.31
CA ILE A 144 -7.54 7.83 4.59
C ILE A 144 -6.54 8.50 5.50
N ASP A 145 -7.04 9.15 6.55
CA ASP A 145 -6.24 9.75 7.61
C ASP A 145 -6.31 8.89 8.86
N TYR A 146 -5.15 8.53 9.40
CA TYR A 146 -5.06 7.79 10.64
C TYR A 146 -4.03 8.40 11.58
N ARG A 147 -4.44 8.56 12.84
CA ARG A 147 -3.54 8.95 13.94
C ARG A 147 -3.50 7.84 14.97
N ALA A 148 -2.35 7.17 15.06
CA ALA A 148 -2.07 6.17 16.06
C ALA A 148 -2.04 6.79 17.47
N PRO A 149 -2.51 6.08 18.51
CA PRO A 149 -2.15 6.41 19.88
C PRO A 149 -0.65 6.14 20.11
N PRO A 150 -0.04 6.75 21.15
CA PRO A 150 1.35 6.48 21.51
C PRO A 150 1.62 4.98 21.68
N LEU A 151 2.78 4.49 21.23
CA LEU A 151 3.23 3.09 21.27
C LEU A 151 2.50 2.12 20.32
N GLU A 152 1.57 2.63 19.51
CA GLU A 152 0.87 1.91 18.44
C GLU A 152 1.18 2.54 17.07
N GLU A 153 2.35 3.17 16.93
CA GLU A 153 2.76 3.85 15.69
C GLU A 153 2.69 2.90 14.49
N VAL A 154 2.42 3.46 13.31
CA VAL A 154 2.23 2.71 12.07
C VAL A 154 3.59 2.47 11.41
N GLN A 155 3.89 1.23 11.06
CA GLN A 155 5.09 0.82 10.33
C GLN A 155 4.81 0.48 8.87
N GLY A 156 3.55 0.42 8.46
CA GLY A 156 3.23 0.19 7.06
C GLY A 156 1.76 -0.03 6.79
N ILE A 157 1.50 -0.38 5.55
CA ILE A 157 0.18 -0.67 4.99
C ILE A 157 0.23 -2.08 4.38
N VAL A 158 -0.81 -2.85 4.56
CA VAL A 158 -1.06 -4.07 3.80
C VAL A 158 -2.25 -3.86 2.90
N TRP A 159 -2.11 -4.21 1.63
CA TRP A 159 -3.17 -4.16 0.65
C TRP A 159 -3.47 -5.59 0.19
N ARG A 160 -4.75 -6.00 0.28
CA ARG A 160 -5.23 -7.31 -0.19
C ARG A 160 -6.47 -7.19 -1.05
N GLY A 161 -6.47 -7.86 -2.20
CA GLY A 161 -7.60 -7.91 -3.13
C GLY A 161 -7.89 -6.57 -3.79
N GLY A 162 -8.68 -6.61 -4.86
CA GLY A 162 -9.01 -5.40 -5.63
C GLY A 162 -7.81 -4.83 -6.37
N ASN A 163 -8.08 -4.09 -7.45
CA ASN A 163 -7.09 -3.17 -7.96
C ASN A 163 -7.37 -1.81 -7.32
N LEU A 164 -6.32 -1.15 -6.84
CA LEU A 164 -6.40 0.23 -6.39
C LEU A 164 -5.20 0.97 -6.95
N LYS A 165 -5.32 2.29 -7.01
CA LYS A 165 -4.19 3.19 -7.18
C LYS A 165 -3.93 3.83 -5.82
N LEU A 166 -2.75 3.59 -5.28
CA LEU A 166 -2.26 4.29 -4.11
C LEU A 166 -1.32 5.38 -4.59
N SER A 167 -1.68 6.62 -4.30
CA SER A 167 -0.93 7.81 -4.64
C SER A 167 -0.76 8.62 -3.37
N HIS A 168 0.35 9.35 -3.25
CA HIS A 168 0.58 10.29 -2.15
C HIS A 168 0.47 9.65 -0.75
N LEU A 169 1.60 9.40 -0.10
CA LEU A 169 1.64 9.07 1.32
C LEU A 169 2.25 10.23 2.09
N GLU A 170 1.52 10.74 3.07
CA GLU A 170 2.04 11.69 4.04
C GLU A 170 2.21 10.99 5.39
N LEU A 171 3.43 11.05 5.91
CA LEU A 171 3.82 10.38 7.14
C LEU A 171 4.35 11.45 8.10
N ALA A 172 3.85 11.49 9.33
CA ALA A 172 4.35 12.41 10.35
C ALA A 172 4.56 11.72 11.72
N PRO A 173 5.61 12.13 12.48
CA PRO A 173 5.84 11.66 13.83
C PRO A 173 4.67 11.80 14.80
#